data_AF-A0A1Y4SGE2-F1
#
_entry.id   AF-A0A1Y4SGE2-F1
#
_cell.length_a   1.000
_cell.length_b   1.000
_cell.length_c   1.000
_cell.angle_alpha   90.00
_cell.angle_beta   90.00
_cell.angle_gamma   90.00
#
_symmetry.space_group_name_H-M   'P 1'
#
loop_
_entity.id
_entity.type
_entity.pdbx_description
1 polymer ?
#
loop_
_entity_poly.entity_id
_entity_poly.type
_entity_poly.pdbx_seq_one_letter_code
_entity_poly.pdbx_strand_id
1 'polypeptide(L)'
;ITPVIDENEFYPNHEAIDFYHRYKEDIALFKEMGFKCFRTSIAWTRIFPLGDEDEPNEEGLQFYDDVFDELLKYGIEPVITLSHFEIPYHLAKEYGGFMNRKTIDFFVKFAKVCFERYKDKVKYWMTFNEINNQMNYKNDIFGWTNSGVHFGDYDNPEEAMYICGHHTLVASALAVKAGKAINPDFHIGNMIAMVPIYPYSCRPADMVLSTQMMHDRWFFCDVQVRGHYPAYALKMFERKG
;
A
#
# COMPACT_ATOMS: atom_id res chain seq x y z
N ILE A 1 -5.64 -2.52 -16.89
CA ILE A 1 -6.18 -1.16 -16.61
C ILE A 1 -6.55 -0.55 -17.95
N THR A 2 -7.74 0.05 -18.08
CA THR A 2 -8.16 0.72 -19.30
C THR A 2 -7.71 2.19 -19.27
N PRO A 3 -7.09 2.72 -20.34
CA PRO A 3 -6.61 4.11 -20.35
C PRO A 3 -7.72 5.16 -20.39
N VAL A 4 -8.90 4.76 -20.87
CA VAL A 4 -10.11 5.56 -21.00
C VAL A 4 -11.28 4.69 -20.53
N ILE A 5 -12.28 5.33 -19.93
CA ILE A 5 -13.52 4.66 -19.55
C ILE A 5 -14.32 4.39 -20.82
N ASP A 6 -14.64 3.12 -21.07
CA ASP A 6 -15.62 2.73 -22.09
C ASP A 6 -17.00 2.64 -21.43
N GLU A 7 -17.94 3.47 -21.89
CA GLU A 7 -19.30 3.52 -21.35
C GLU A 7 -20.08 2.20 -21.54
N ASN A 8 -19.62 1.33 -22.44
CA ASN A 8 -20.23 0.01 -22.69
C ASN A 8 -19.62 -1.10 -21.83
N GLU A 9 -18.56 -0.82 -21.08
CA GLU A 9 -17.89 -1.79 -20.22
C GLU A 9 -18.26 -1.60 -18.75
N PHE A 10 -18.38 -2.72 -18.05
CA PHE A 10 -18.64 -2.71 -16.61
C PHE A 10 -17.31 -2.70 -15.85
N TYR A 11 -17.08 -1.63 -15.07
CA TYR A 11 -15.94 -1.50 -14.17
C TYR A 11 -16.39 -1.75 -12.73
N PRO A 12 -16.16 -2.95 -12.14
CA PRO A 12 -16.76 -3.32 -10.86
C PRO A 12 -16.42 -2.38 -9.72
N ASN A 13 -15.25 -1.74 -9.76
CA ASN A 13 -14.77 -0.82 -8.73
C ASN A 13 -15.44 0.56 -8.77
N HIS A 14 -16.12 0.94 -9.87
CA HIS A 14 -16.81 2.23 -9.95
C HIS A 14 -18.00 2.31 -8.99
N GLU A 15 -18.73 1.20 -8.80
CA GLU A 15 -19.83 1.09 -7.84
C GLU A 15 -19.44 0.29 -6.59
N ALA A 16 -18.65 -0.78 -6.77
CA ALA A 16 -18.31 -1.75 -5.74
C ALA A 16 -19.56 -2.25 -4.99
N ILE A 17 -19.64 -2.02 -3.67
CA ILE A 17 -20.80 -2.37 -2.83
C ILE A 17 -21.49 -1.14 -2.25
N ASP A 18 -21.13 0.05 -2.74
CA ASP A 18 -21.66 1.33 -2.30
C ASP A 18 -21.44 1.68 -0.82
N PHE A 19 -20.31 1.25 -0.24
CA PHE A 19 -19.92 1.62 1.13
C PHE A 19 -19.85 3.15 1.32
N TYR A 20 -19.54 3.89 0.24
CA TYR A 20 -19.46 5.35 0.29
C TYR A 20 -20.74 6.01 0.79
N HIS A 21 -21.91 5.52 0.38
CA HIS A 21 -23.19 6.05 0.86
C HIS A 21 -23.75 5.26 2.06
N ARG A 22 -23.34 4.00 2.23
CA ARG A 22 -23.94 3.04 3.19
C ARG A 22 -23.09 2.76 4.43
N TYR A 23 -21.98 3.48 4.63
CA TYR A 23 -21.03 3.17 5.69
C TYR A 23 -21.66 3.20 7.09
N LYS A 24 -22.69 4.02 7.33
CA LYS A 24 -23.34 4.10 8.66
C LYS A 24 -24.09 2.82 8.98
N GLU A 25 -24.84 2.29 8.02
CA GLU A 25 -25.54 1.02 8.15
C GLU A 25 -24.55 -0.14 8.30
N ASP A 26 -23.49 -0.16 7.51
CA ASP A 26 -22.48 -1.21 7.55
C ASP A 26 -21.68 -1.19 8.87
N ILE A 27 -21.33 0.00 9.38
CA ILE A 27 -20.66 0.16 10.68
C ILE A 27 -21.57 -0.27 11.84
N ALA A 28 -22.87 -0.04 11.76
CA ALA A 28 -23.82 -0.55 12.75
C ALA A 28 -23.80 -2.09 12.81
N LEU A 29 -23.66 -2.77 11.66
CA LEU A 29 -23.48 -4.22 11.61
C LEU A 29 -22.13 -4.66 12.21
N PHE A 30 -21.05 -3.92 11.98
CA PHE A 30 -19.75 -4.20 12.63
C PHE A 30 -19.85 -4.10 14.16
N LYS A 31 -20.64 -3.15 14.66
CA LYS A 31 -20.95 -3.05 16.08
C LYS A 31 -21.75 -4.24 16.59
N GLU A 32 -22.76 -4.70 15.86
CA GLU A 32 -23.54 -5.90 16.22
C GLU A 32 -22.64 -7.13 16.40
N MET A 33 -21.64 -7.30 15.52
CA MET A 33 -20.63 -8.35 15.63
C MET A 33 -19.62 -8.13 16.78
N GLY A 34 -19.61 -6.96 17.41
CA GLY A 34 -18.73 -6.65 18.53
C GLY A 34 -17.30 -6.29 18.13
N PHE A 35 -17.10 -5.70 16.95
CA PHE A 35 -15.78 -5.29 16.47
C PHE A 35 -15.07 -4.38 17.48
N LYS A 36 -13.76 -4.57 17.60
CA LYS A 36 -12.86 -3.70 18.38
C LYS A 36 -12.09 -2.73 17.51
N CYS A 37 -11.88 -3.11 16.26
CA CYS A 37 -11.26 -2.29 15.25
C CYS A 37 -11.84 -2.62 13.88
N PHE A 38 -11.68 -1.69 12.93
CA PHE A 38 -12.06 -1.90 11.54
C PHE A 38 -10.91 -1.45 10.64
N ARG A 39 -10.42 -2.36 9.79
CA ARG A 39 -9.34 -2.08 8.84
C ARG A 39 -9.89 -1.67 7.50
N THR A 40 -9.48 -0.51 7.01
CA THR A 40 -9.79 -0.02 5.66
C THR A 40 -8.61 0.78 5.09
N SER A 41 -8.74 1.34 3.90
CA SER A 41 -7.80 2.30 3.32
C SER A 41 -8.41 3.68 3.16
N ILE A 42 -7.54 4.69 3.21
CA ILE A 42 -7.88 6.01 2.68
C ILE A 42 -7.53 5.99 1.20
N ALA A 43 -8.55 6.19 0.36
CA ALA A 43 -8.39 6.25 -1.07
C ALA A 43 -7.56 7.47 -1.42
N TRP A 44 -6.35 7.25 -1.94
CA TRP A 44 -5.41 8.32 -2.26
C TRP A 44 -6.06 9.32 -3.23
N THR A 45 -6.81 8.83 -4.22
CA THR A 45 -7.57 9.64 -5.19
C THR A 45 -8.68 10.49 -4.59
N ARG A 46 -9.13 10.23 -3.36
CA ARG A 46 -10.07 11.13 -2.67
C ARG A 46 -9.36 12.34 -2.08
N ILE A 47 -8.11 12.20 -1.66
CA ILE A 47 -7.34 13.25 -1.00
C ILE A 47 -6.52 14.05 -2.02
N PHE A 48 -5.89 13.36 -2.97
CA PHE A 48 -5.17 13.94 -4.10
C PHE A 48 -5.63 13.22 -5.38
N PRO A 49 -6.69 13.70 -6.06
CA PRO A 49 -7.27 13.08 -7.24
C PRO A 49 -6.29 12.73 -8.36
N LEU A 50 -5.35 13.63 -8.65
CA LEU A 50 -4.26 13.46 -9.60
C LEU A 50 -2.99 12.95 -8.89
N GLY A 51 -2.81 13.29 -7.62
CA GLY A 51 -1.68 12.87 -6.79
C GLY A 51 -0.57 13.92 -6.68
N ASP A 52 -0.55 14.91 -7.58
CA ASP A 52 0.47 15.95 -7.65
C ASP A 52 -0.02 17.35 -7.25
N GLU A 53 -1.30 17.52 -6.91
CA GLU A 53 -1.87 18.81 -6.49
C GLU A 53 -1.23 19.36 -5.22
N ASP A 54 -1.10 20.69 -5.10
CA ASP A 54 -0.47 21.31 -3.92
C ASP A 54 -1.32 21.15 -2.65
N GLU A 55 -2.63 21.30 -2.76
CA GLU A 55 -3.59 21.23 -1.66
C GLU A 55 -4.45 19.97 -1.73
N PRO A 56 -4.82 19.36 -0.58
CA PRO A 56 -5.69 18.20 -0.55
C PRO A 56 -7.16 18.58 -0.84
N ASN A 57 -7.92 17.61 -1.34
CA ASN A 57 -9.36 17.73 -1.49
C ASN A 57 -10.08 17.58 -0.14
N GLU A 58 -10.68 18.69 0.32
CA GLU A 58 -11.38 18.74 1.61
C GLU A 58 -12.60 17.81 1.68
N GLU A 59 -13.34 17.61 0.58
CA GLU A 59 -14.50 16.71 0.58
C GLU A 59 -14.07 15.26 0.83
N GLY A 60 -12.93 14.86 0.27
CA GLY A 60 -12.32 13.56 0.54
C GLY A 60 -11.88 13.41 2.00
N LEU A 61 -11.31 14.48 2.58
CA LEU A 61 -10.92 14.46 3.99
C LEU A 61 -12.13 14.35 4.92
N GLN A 62 -13.18 15.13 4.64
CA GLN A 62 -14.41 15.14 5.41
C GLN A 62 -15.14 13.79 5.37
N PHE A 63 -15.14 13.10 4.22
CA PHE A 63 -15.70 11.75 4.14
C PHE A 63 -15.07 10.80 5.16
N TYR A 64 -13.73 10.79 5.27
CA TYR A 64 -13.05 9.93 6.25
C TYR A 64 -13.19 10.46 7.69
N ASP A 65 -13.36 11.76 7.90
CA ASP A 65 -13.77 12.28 9.21
C ASP A 65 -15.10 11.65 9.66
N ASP A 66 -16.10 11.66 8.78
CA ASP A 66 -17.43 11.12 9.10
C ASP A 66 -17.40 9.60 9.31
N VAL A 67 -16.64 8.86 8.49
CA VAL A 67 -16.46 7.41 8.64
C VAL A 67 -15.77 7.09 9.96
N PHE A 68 -14.69 7.80 10.31
CA PHE A 68 -13.96 7.54 11.55
C PHE A 68 -14.76 7.96 12.78
N ASP A 69 -15.52 9.05 12.70
CA ASP A 69 -16.40 9.47 13.79
C ASP A 69 -17.52 8.45 14.03
N GLU A 70 -18.11 7.87 12.98
CA GLU A 70 -19.12 6.81 13.14
C GLU A 70 -18.52 5.51 13.71
N LEU A 71 -17.28 5.14 13.33
CA LEU A 71 -16.57 4.01 13.96
C LEU A 71 -16.33 4.27 15.47
N LEU A 72 -15.78 5.44 15.79
CA LEU A 72 -15.40 5.81 17.16
C LEU A 72 -16.62 5.97 18.07
N LYS A 73 -17.75 6.46 17.55
CA LYS A 73 -19.05 6.49 18.23
C LYS A 73 -19.45 5.11 18.80
N TYR A 74 -19.10 4.03 18.12
CA TYR A 74 -19.37 2.66 18.59
C TYR A 74 -18.22 2.01 19.36
N GLY A 75 -17.13 2.74 19.57
CA GLY A 75 -15.90 2.25 20.20
C GLY A 75 -15.10 1.30 19.31
N ILE A 76 -15.18 1.47 17.98
CA ILE A 76 -14.42 0.70 16.99
C ILE A 76 -13.23 1.54 16.55
N GLU A 77 -12.01 1.04 16.81
CA GLU A 77 -10.78 1.74 16.45
C GLU A 77 -10.48 1.61 14.94
N PRO A 78 -10.24 2.70 14.19
CA PRO A 78 -9.82 2.59 12.80
C PRO A 78 -8.38 2.04 12.68
N VAL A 79 -8.18 1.16 11.70
CA VAL A 79 -6.85 0.65 11.29
C VAL A 79 -6.64 0.97 9.82
N ILE A 80 -5.79 1.93 9.51
CA ILE A 80 -5.76 2.55 8.18
C ILE A 80 -4.54 2.12 7.38
N THR A 81 -4.78 1.67 6.14
CA THR A 81 -3.72 1.45 5.14
C THR A 81 -3.67 2.66 4.20
N LEU A 82 -2.51 3.29 4.04
CA LEU A 82 -2.36 4.49 3.21
C LEU A 82 -2.46 4.18 1.71
N SER A 83 -1.71 3.19 1.22
CA SER A 83 -1.76 2.76 -0.18
C SER A 83 -2.26 1.33 -0.28
N HIS A 84 -3.44 1.15 -0.89
CA HIS A 84 -4.07 -0.16 -1.05
C HIS A 84 -4.59 -0.36 -2.47
N PHE A 85 -3.67 -0.53 -3.42
CA PHE A 85 -3.98 -0.87 -4.81
C PHE A 85 -4.77 0.19 -5.58
N GLU A 86 -4.71 1.44 -5.12
CA GLU A 86 -5.54 2.56 -5.59
C GLU A 86 -4.75 3.86 -5.78
N ILE A 87 -3.49 3.74 -6.24
CA ILE A 87 -2.68 4.90 -6.62
C ILE A 87 -3.42 5.74 -7.69
N PRO A 88 -3.37 7.09 -7.64
CA PRO A 88 -3.96 7.91 -8.68
C PRO A 88 -3.43 7.52 -10.07
N TYR A 89 -4.35 7.27 -11.00
CA TYR A 89 -4.00 6.85 -12.36
C TYR A 89 -3.16 7.92 -13.09
N HIS A 90 -3.36 9.20 -12.77
CA HIS A 90 -2.52 10.29 -13.26
C HIS A 90 -1.04 10.11 -12.90
N LEU A 91 -0.71 9.69 -11.67
CA LEU A 91 0.68 9.40 -11.29
C LEU A 91 1.26 8.23 -12.11
N ALA A 92 0.46 7.18 -12.34
CA ALA A 92 0.87 6.07 -13.19
C ALA A 92 1.16 6.53 -14.63
N LYS A 93 0.27 7.36 -15.20
CA LYS A 93 0.34 7.80 -16.59
C LYS A 93 1.40 8.87 -16.85
N GLU A 94 1.41 9.95 -16.07
CA GLU A 94 2.26 11.13 -16.34
C GLU A 94 3.66 10.99 -15.73
N TYR A 95 3.79 10.20 -14.66
CA TYR A 95 5.06 10.01 -13.96
C TYR A 95 5.62 8.60 -14.10
N GLY A 96 4.85 7.61 -14.59
CA GLY A 96 5.28 6.21 -14.57
C GLY A 96 5.19 5.57 -13.18
N GLY A 97 4.26 6.04 -12.34
CA GLY A 97 4.00 5.48 -11.02
C GLY A 97 5.26 5.51 -10.13
N PHE A 98 5.49 4.44 -9.39
CA PHE A 98 6.67 4.33 -8.51
C PHE A 98 7.99 4.05 -9.25
N MET A 99 8.03 3.95 -10.59
CA MET A 99 9.31 4.00 -11.30
C MET A 99 9.96 5.38 -11.19
N ASN A 100 9.16 6.43 -11.01
CA ASN A 100 9.64 7.78 -10.86
C ASN A 100 9.80 8.17 -9.40
N ARG A 101 10.99 8.68 -9.08
CA ARG A 101 11.36 9.05 -7.72
C ARG A 101 10.47 10.16 -7.13
N LYS A 102 9.87 11.03 -7.96
CA LYS A 102 8.94 12.08 -7.51
C LYS A 102 7.70 11.51 -6.81
N THR A 103 7.29 10.30 -7.16
CA THR A 103 6.13 9.61 -6.56
C THR A 103 6.34 9.33 -5.07
N ILE A 104 7.59 9.26 -4.60
CA ILE A 104 7.92 9.22 -3.17
C ILE A 104 7.38 10.46 -2.47
N ASP A 105 7.66 11.64 -3.01
CA ASP A 105 7.28 12.92 -2.39
C ASP A 105 5.76 13.11 -2.43
N PHE A 106 5.10 12.69 -3.52
CA PHE A 106 3.64 12.68 -3.63
C PHE A 106 2.99 11.78 -2.57
N PHE A 107 3.50 10.55 -2.38
CA PHE A 107 3.02 9.66 -1.32
C PHE A 107 3.25 10.25 0.07
N VAL A 108 4.44 10.80 0.34
CA VAL A 108 4.77 11.37 1.64
C VAL A 108 3.91 12.59 1.96
N LYS A 109 3.58 13.43 0.96
CA LYS A 109 2.63 14.54 1.08
C LYS A 109 1.24 14.03 1.47
N PHE A 110 0.72 13.05 0.74
CA PHE A 110 -0.54 12.39 1.05
C PHE A 110 -0.57 11.81 2.47
N ALA A 111 0.46 11.03 2.84
CA ALA A 111 0.57 10.44 4.17
C ALA A 111 0.59 11.50 5.28
N LYS A 112 1.33 12.60 5.11
CA LYS A 112 1.38 13.70 6.07
C LYS A 112 0.02 14.36 6.28
N VAL A 113 -0.73 14.61 5.20
CA VAL A 113 -2.07 15.18 5.30
C VAL A 113 -2.99 14.25 6.09
N CYS A 114 -3.00 12.96 5.79
CA CYS A 114 -3.80 11.99 6.55
C CYS A 114 -3.38 11.90 8.02
N PHE A 115 -2.07 11.83 8.29
CA PHE A 115 -1.56 11.80 9.66
C PHE A 115 -1.97 13.04 10.45
N GLU A 116 -1.83 14.23 9.88
CA GLU A 116 -2.18 15.49 10.56
C GLU A 116 -3.69 15.59 10.81
N ARG A 117 -4.51 15.28 9.79
CA ARG A 117 -5.98 15.37 9.89
C ARG A 117 -6.54 14.40 10.93
N TYR A 118 -6.04 13.17 10.96
CA TYR A 118 -6.63 12.09 11.76
C TYR A 118 -5.82 11.71 13.00
N LYS A 119 -4.92 12.60 13.47
CA LYS A 119 -4.01 12.32 14.59
C LYS A 119 -4.67 11.95 15.90
N ASP A 120 -5.89 12.44 16.12
CA ASP A 120 -6.67 12.19 17.33
C ASP A 120 -7.76 11.12 17.12
N LYS A 121 -7.90 10.59 15.88
CA LYS A 121 -8.93 9.62 15.49
C LYS A 121 -8.37 8.23 15.16
N VAL A 122 -7.14 8.14 14.67
CA VAL A 122 -6.54 6.89 14.18
C VAL A 122 -5.21 6.61 14.85
N LYS A 123 -5.12 5.46 15.53
CA LYS A 123 -3.90 5.01 16.22
C LYS A 123 -3.04 4.07 15.38
N TYR A 124 -3.67 3.25 14.52
CA TYR A 124 -3.01 2.16 13.81
C TYR A 124 -2.98 2.43 12.31
N TRP A 125 -1.77 2.39 11.76
CA TRP A 125 -1.48 2.73 10.37
C TRP A 125 -0.62 1.65 9.71
N MET A 126 -0.78 1.51 8.40
CA MET A 126 0.10 0.76 7.50
C MET A 126 0.40 1.61 6.28
N THR A 127 1.61 1.48 5.72
CA THR A 127 2.02 2.25 4.54
C THR A 127 1.50 1.63 3.24
N PHE A 128 2.10 0.54 2.79
CA PHE A 128 1.76 -0.13 1.52
C PHE A 128 1.17 -1.50 1.77
N ASN A 129 -0.05 -1.75 1.28
CA ASN A 129 -0.69 -3.06 1.32
C ASN A 129 0.11 -4.08 0.51
N GLU A 130 0.36 -5.25 1.10
CA GLU A 130 0.96 -6.43 0.47
C GLU A 130 2.13 -6.05 -0.46
N ILE A 131 3.04 -5.24 0.05
CA ILE A 131 4.10 -4.61 -0.75
C ILE A 131 4.93 -5.65 -1.54
N ASN A 132 5.02 -6.88 -1.05
CA ASN A 132 5.78 -7.96 -1.65
C ASN A 132 5.05 -8.74 -2.77
N ASN A 133 3.77 -8.47 -3.05
CA ASN A 133 3.08 -9.06 -4.20
C ASN A 133 3.82 -8.77 -5.52
N GLN A 134 4.39 -7.57 -5.64
CA GLN A 134 5.17 -7.15 -6.80
C GLN A 134 6.42 -8.01 -7.05
N MET A 135 6.91 -8.81 -6.09
CA MET A 135 7.96 -9.81 -6.36
C MET A 135 7.58 -10.78 -7.48
N ASN A 136 6.29 -11.05 -7.66
CA ASN A 136 5.80 -11.76 -8.83
C ASN A 136 5.63 -10.78 -10.00
N TYR A 137 6.74 -10.19 -10.44
CA TYR A 137 6.80 -9.18 -11.49
C TYR A 137 6.36 -9.68 -12.88
N LYS A 138 6.18 -11.00 -13.03
CA LYS A 138 5.65 -11.65 -14.24
C LYS A 138 4.13 -11.60 -14.32
N ASN A 139 3.45 -11.38 -13.19
CA ASN A 139 2.01 -11.18 -13.19
C ASN A 139 1.72 -9.70 -13.32
N ASP A 140 1.13 -9.33 -14.45
CA ASP A 140 0.88 -7.95 -14.85
C ASP A 140 0.12 -7.15 -13.78
N ILE A 141 -0.78 -7.79 -13.02
CA ILE A 141 -1.61 -7.06 -12.05
C ILE A 141 -0.82 -6.51 -10.86
N PHE A 142 0.26 -7.16 -10.43
CA PHE A 142 0.92 -6.79 -9.18
C PHE A 142 1.80 -5.55 -9.32
N GLY A 143 2.42 -5.33 -10.48
CA GLY A 143 3.09 -4.06 -10.75
C GLY A 143 2.10 -2.90 -10.76
N TRP A 144 0.95 -3.10 -11.40
CA TRP A 144 -0.11 -2.09 -11.47
C TRP A 144 -0.66 -1.71 -10.09
N THR A 145 -1.03 -2.71 -9.30
CA THR A 145 -1.68 -2.46 -8.01
C THR A 145 -0.68 -1.99 -6.96
N ASN A 146 0.52 -2.57 -6.85
CA ASN A 146 1.49 -2.14 -5.85
C ASN A 146 2.18 -0.82 -6.19
N SER A 147 2.34 -0.50 -7.48
CA SER A 147 3.26 0.58 -7.90
C SER A 147 2.74 1.46 -9.03
N GLY A 148 1.60 1.16 -9.64
CA GLY A 148 1.09 1.88 -10.81
C GLY A 148 1.95 1.67 -12.06
N VAL A 149 2.57 0.49 -12.20
CA VAL A 149 3.57 0.21 -13.24
C VAL A 149 3.32 -1.13 -13.91
N HIS A 150 3.29 -1.17 -15.24
CA HIS A 150 3.36 -2.42 -15.98
C HIS A 150 4.83 -2.81 -16.17
N PHE A 151 5.37 -3.74 -15.36
CA PHE A 151 6.79 -4.09 -15.44
C PHE A 151 7.21 -4.67 -16.80
N GLY A 152 6.29 -5.32 -17.52
CA GLY A 152 6.52 -5.83 -18.87
C GLY A 152 6.82 -4.75 -19.93
N ASP A 153 6.58 -3.47 -19.64
CA ASP A 153 6.86 -2.36 -20.56
C ASP A 153 8.34 -1.91 -20.51
N TYR A 154 9.15 -2.51 -19.63
CA TYR A 154 10.56 -2.19 -19.44
C TYR A 154 11.45 -3.32 -19.96
N ASP A 155 12.65 -2.96 -20.46
CA ASP A 155 13.64 -3.91 -20.98
C ASP A 155 13.98 -5.01 -19.96
N ASN A 156 14.01 -4.64 -18.68
CA ASN A 156 14.22 -5.56 -17.56
C ASN A 156 13.10 -5.41 -16.51
N PRO A 157 12.02 -6.21 -16.61
CA PRO A 157 10.89 -6.15 -15.69
C PRO A 157 11.26 -6.38 -14.22
N GLU A 158 12.27 -7.23 -13.96
CA GLU A 158 12.71 -7.50 -12.60
C GLU A 158 13.45 -6.30 -11.98
N GLU A 159 14.30 -5.64 -12.75
CA GLU A 159 14.98 -4.41 -12.33
C GLU A 159 13.97 -3.29 -12.07
N ALA A 160 12.98 -3.11 -12.96
CA ALA A 160 11.90 -2.17 -12.76
C ALA A 160 11.14 -2.44 -11.45
N MET A 161 10.86 -3.72 -11.14
CA MET A 161 10.26 -4.11 -9.87
C MET A 161 11.13 -3.72 -8.67
N TYR A 162 12.45 -3.95 -8.71
CA TYR A 162 13.33 -3.55 -7.60
C TYR A 162 13.46 -2.04 -7.45
N ILE A 163 13.41 -1.27 -8.54
CA ILE A 163 13.38 0.20 -8.50
C ILE A 163 12.09 0.70 -7.84
N CYS A 164 10.91 0.22 -8.29
CA CYS A 164 9.63 0.51 -7.64
C CYS A 164 9.61 0.08 -6.17
N GLY A 165 10.12 -1.12 -5.89
CA GLY A 165 10.25 -1.65 -4.54
C GLY A 165 11.14 -0.77 -3.66
N HIS A 166 12.25 -0.26 -4.18
CA HIS A 166 13.11 0.69 -3.47
C HIS A 166 12.37 2.00 -3.16
N HIS A 167 11.70 2.59 -4.16
CA HIS A 167 10.97 3.84 -3.96
C HIS A 167 9.83 3.71 -2.95
N THR A 168 9.07 2.61 -3.00
CA THR A 168 8.00 2.33 -2.01
C THR A 168 8.58 2.08 -0.60
N LEU A 169 9.72 1.40 -0.47
CA LEU A 169 10.41 1.22 0.81
C LEU A 169 10.90 2.56 1.40
N VAL A 170 11.49 3.43 0.57
CA VAL A 170 11.92 4.78 0.99
C VAL A 170 10.72 5.65 1.37
N ALA A 171 9.66 5.64 0.56
CA ALA A 171 8.42 6.37 0.84
C ALA A 171 7.78 5.90 2.16
N SER A 172 7.78 4.59 2.42
CA SER A 172 7.32 3.99 3.68
C SER A 172 8.12 4.53 4.87
N ALA A 173 9.45 4.50 4.81
CA ALA A 173 10.31 5.00 5.89
C ALA A 173 10.14 6.50 6.15
N LEU A 174 9.98 7.31 5.10
CA LEU A 174 9.72 8.75 5.21
C LEU A 174 8.34 9.04 5.81
N ALA A 175 7.32 8.27 5.43
CA ALA A 175 5.99 8.37 6.02
C ALA A 175 6.01 7.97 7.51
N VAL A 176 6.70 6.89 7.89
CA VAL A 176 6.90 6.50 9.30
C VAL A 176 7.55 7.65 10.09
N LYS A 177 8.62 8.23 9.56
CA LYS A 177 9.31 9.37 10.21
C LYS A 177 8.39 10.58 10.38
N ALA A 178 7.61 10.91 9.35
CA ALA A 178 6.68 12.03 9.39
C ALA A 178 5.53 11.80 10.37
N GLY A 179 4.91 10.62 10.34
CA GLY A 179 3.84 10.24 11.25
C GLY A 179 4.31 10.27 12.71
N LYS A 180 5.50 9.72 13.01
CA LYS A 180 6.08 9.78 14.36
C LYS A 180 6.43 11.19 14.83
N ALA A 181 6.71 12.13 13.92
CA ALA A 181 6.93 13.53 14.26
C ALA A 181 5.62 14.27 14.56
N ILE A 182 4.52 13.90 13.89
CA ILE A 182 3.18 14.46 14.10
C ILE A 182 2.58 13.92 15.41
N ASN A 183 2.61 12.60 15.59
CA ASN A 183 2.15 11.94 16.81
C ASN A 183 3.06 10.73 17.12
N PRO A 184 3.89 10.81 18.19
CA PRO A 184 4.79 9.72 18.55
C PRO A 184 4.05 8.44 18.99
N ASP A 185 2.78 8.54 19.39
CA ASP A 185 1.95 7.42 19.86
C ASP A 185 1.34 6.60 18.71
N PHE A 186 1.44 7.05 17.46
CA PHE A 186 0.99 6.25 16.32
C PHE A 186 1.70 4.90 16.23
N HIS A 187 0.95 3.84 15.95
CA HIS A 187 1.49 2.54 15.56
C HIS A 187 1.51 2.45 14.03
N ILE A 188 2.67 2.65 13.40
CA ILE A 188 2.82 2.60 11.93
C ILE A 188 3.58 1.33 11.56
N GLY A 189 2.85 0.35 11.02
CA GLY A 189 3.38 -0.96 10.63
C GLY A 189 3.64 -1.08 9.12
N ASN A 190 4.27 -2.21 8.75
CA ASN A 190 4.28 -2.68 7.37
C ASN A 190 3.08 -3.59 7.09
N MET A 191 2.89 -3.97 5.83
CA MET A 191 1.92 -5.00 5.43
C MET A 191 2.54 -5.88 4.35
N ILE A 192 2.57 -7.20 4.57
CA ILE A 192 3.04 -8.19 3.61
C ILE A 192 1.98 -9.26 3.34
N ALA A 193 1.92 -9.74 2.10
CA ALA A 193 1.24 -10.97 1.74
C ALA A 193 2.10 -12.16 2.16
N MET A 194 1.75 -12.79 3.27
CA MET A 194 2.47 -13.95 3.78
C MET A 194 1.88 -15.24 3.23
N VAL A 195 2.56 -15.83 2.25
CA VAL A 195 2.29 -17.19 1.75
C VAL A 195 3.52 -18.03 2.06
N PRO A 196 3.52 -18.78 3.19
CA PRO A 196 4.65 -19.63 3.55
C PRO A 196 4.92 -20.67 2.48
N ILE A 197 6.19 -20.82 2.11
CA ILE A 197 6.63 -21.78 1.09
C ILE A 197 7.22 -22.97 1.81
N TYR A 198 6.43 -24.03 1.96
CA TYR A 198 6.87 -25.24 2.64
C TYR A 198 7.81 -26.07 1.74
N PRO A 199 8.85 -26.69 2.32
CA PRO A 199 9.61 -27.70 1.60
C PRO A 199 8.70 -28.90 1.34
N TYR A 200 8.73 -29.46 0.12
CA TYR A 200 7.91 -30.63 -0.22
C TYR A 200 8.25 -31.86 0.64
N SER A 201 9.53 -32.03 0.98
CA SER A 201 10.01 -33.13 1.82
C SER A 201 11.22 -32.70 2.65
N CYS A 202 11.72 -33.60 3.50
CA CYS A 202 12.93 -33.39 4.29
C CYS A 202 14.24 -33.50 3.50
N ARG A 203 14.19 -33.70 2.17
CA ARG A 203 15.38 -33.68 1.32
C ARG A 203 16.09 -32.33 1.49
N PRO A 204 17.43 -32.30 1.67
CA PRO A 204 18.16 -31.05 1.86
C PRO A 204 17.93 -30.01 0.75
N ALA A 205 17.78 -30.46 -0.50
CA ALA A 205 17.49 -29.57 -1.63
C ALA A 205 16.13 -28.85 -1.50
N ASP A 206 15.08 -29.54 -1.02
CA ASP A 206 13.76 -28.95 -0.82
C ASP A 206 13.80 -27.92 0.32
N MET A 207 14.55 -28.20 1.39
CA MET A 207 14.75 -27.29 2.52
C MET A 207 15.48 -26.00 2.10
N VAL A 208 16.57 -26.14 1.33
CA VAL A 208 17.33 -24.97 0.83
C VAL A 208 16.46 -24.15 -0.12
N LEU A 209 15.76 -24.80 -1.05
CA LEU A 209 14.89 -24.11 -2.00
C LEU A 209 13.77 -23.34 -1.29
N SER A 210 13.08 -23.98 -0.34
CA SER A 210 12.05 -23.32 0.48
C SER A 210 12.61 -22.07 1.18
N THR A 211 13.80 -22.17 1.79
CA THR A 211 14.47 -21.03 2.44
C THR A 211 14.75 -19.91 1.45
N GLN A 212 15.30 -20.23 0.28
CA GLN A 212 15.62 -19.26 -0.76
C GLN A 212 14.36 -18.58 -1.32
N MET A 213 13.30 -19.33 -1.59
CA MET A 213 12.04 -18.77 -2.10
C MET A 213 11.34 -17.88 -1.06
N MET A 214 11.50 -18.19 0.24
CA MET A 214 11.00 -17.32 1.30
C MET A 214 11.67 -15.94 1.32
N HIS A 215 12.88 -15.79 0.76
CA HIS A 215 13.51 -14.47 0.63
C HIS A 215 12.67 -13.46 -0.18
N ASP A 216 11.86 -13.93 -1.14
CA ASP A 216 10.92 -13.08 -1.90
C ASP A 216 9.84 -12.52 -0.97
N ARG A 217 9.41 -13.31 0.03
CA ARG A 217 8.44 -12.85 1.04
C ARG A 217 9.10 -11.94 2.07
N TRP A 218 10.33 -12.23 2.45
CA TRP A 218 11.03 -11.52 3.51
C TRP A 218 11.67 -10.21 3.08
N PHE A 219 12.08 -10.05 1.82
CA PHE A 219 12.86 -8.90 1.37
C PHE A 219 12.30 -7.55 1.82
N PHE A 220 11.01 -7.31 1.55
CA PHE A 220 10.36 -6.04 1.94
C PHE A 220 10.17 -5.90 3.45
N CYS A 221 9.89 -7.01 4.14
CA CYS A 221 9.72 -7.01 5.59
C CYS A 221 11.05 -6.75 6.30
N ASP A 222 12.12 -7.41 5.87
CA ASP A 222 13.48 -7.25 6.37
C ASP A 222 13.92 -5.79 6.25
N VAL A 223 13.69 -5.13 5.11
CA VAL A 223 14.04 -3.71 4.96
C VAL A 223 13.21 -2.83 5.89
N GLN A 224 11.90 -3.03 5.97
CA GLN A 224 11.03 -2.16 6.80
C GLN A 224 11.23 -2.35 8.31
N VAL A 225 11.60 -3.55 8.75
CA VAL A 225 11.80 -3.86 10.18
C VAL A 225 13.25 -3.61 10.60
N ARG A 226 14.24 -3.99 9.79
CA ARG A 226 15.67 -3.90 10.14
C ARG A 226 16.32 -2.62 9.64
N GLY A 227 15.70 -1.89 8.72
CA GLY A 227 16.18 -0.60 8.22
C GLY A 227 17.33 -0.69 7.21
N HIS A 228 17.63 -1.87 6.66
CA HIS A 228 18.67 -2.05 5.66
C HIS A 228 18.34 -3.22 4.71
N TYR A 229 18.94 -3.22 3.52
CA TYR A 229 18.85 -4.36 2.61
C TYR A 229 19.52 -5.60 3.20
N PRO A 230 18.86 -6.78 3.12
CA PRO A 230 19.45 -8.01 3.64
C PRO A 230 20.61 -8.47 2.76
N ALA A 231 21.61 -9.13 3.37
CA ALA A 231 22.84 -9.54 2.68
C ALA A 231 22.59 -10.46 1.47
N TYR A 232 21.56 -11.31 1.53
CA TYR A 232 21.20 -12.19 0.41
C TYR A 232 20.77 -11.40 -0.83
N ALA A 233 20.09 -10.25 -0.65
CA ALA A 233 19.62 -9.42 -1.74
C ALA A 233 20.78 -8.64 -2.37
N LEU A 234 21.66 -8.07 -1.54
CA LEU A 234 22.88 -7.41 -2.03
C LEU A 234 23.74 -8.36 -2.85
N LYS A 235 23.92 -9.60 -2.39
CA LYS A 235 24.65 -10.64 -3.14
C LYS A 235 23.92 -11.10 -4.40
N MET A 236 22.60 -11.06 -4.42
CA MET A 236 21.82 -11.34 -5.62
C MET A 236 22.02 -10.22 -6.65
N PHE A 237 21.94 -8.95 -6.26
CA PHE A 237 22.19 -7.81 -7.16
C PHE A 237 23.60 -7.84 -7.74
N GLU A 238 24.63 -8.03 -6.90
CA GLU A 238 26.03 -8.14 -7.35
C GLU A 238 26.25 -9.22 -8.42
N ARG A 239 25.51 -10.34 -8.35
CA ARG A 239 25.60 -11.42 -9.34
C ARG A 239 24.89 -11.12 -10.65
N LYS A 240 23.93 -10.19 -10.65
CA LYS A 240 23.12 -9.83 -11.82
C LYS A 240 23.77 -8.72 -12.66
N GLY A 241 24.73 -7.99 -12.09
CA GLY A 241 25.40 -6.84 -12.73
C GLY A 241 24.76 -5.54 -12.31
#